data_AF-A0A1C7D8Q3-F1
#
_entry.id   AF-A0A1C7D8Q3-F1
#
_cell.length_a   1.000
_cell.length_b   1.000
_cell.length_c   1.000
_cell.angle_alpha   90.00
_cell.angle_beta   90.00
_cell.angle_gamma   90.00
#
_symmetry.space_group_name_H-M   'P 1'
#
loop_
_entity.id
_entity.type
_entity.pdbx_description
1 polymer ?
#
loop_
_entity_poly.entity_id
_entity_poly.type
_entity_poly.pdbx_seq_one_letter_code
_entity_poly.pdbx_strand_id
1 'polypeptide(L)' 'MSRSRRRTPKTPVTSAKSEKRYKAREHRRERAAVRASLATGDDVPPAKLFGNPWNGDKDGKLYQPDAASARRK' A
#
# COMPACT_ATOMS: atom_id res chain seq x y z
N MET A 1 -22.22 -28.12 2.39
CA MET A 1 -20.95 -27.72 1.74
C MET A 1 -20.30 -26.59 2.51
N SER A 2 -19.10 -26.77 3.09
CA SER A 2 -18.41 -25.68 3.81
C SER A 2 -17.62 -24.80 2.84
N ARG A 3 -17.57 -23.49 3.13
CA ARG A 3 -16.80 -22.51 2.34
C ARG A 3 -15.30 -22.73 2.55
N SER A 4 -14.53 -22.78 1.47
CA SER A 4 -13.08 -22.99 1.54
C SER A 4 -12.35 -21.68 1.84
N ARG A 5 -11.85 -21.50 3.07
CA ARG A 5 -11.04 -20.33 3.46
C ARG A 5 -9.85 -20.04 2.52
N ARG A 6 -9.27 -21.09 1.92
CA ARG A 6 -8.15 -20.96 0.97
C ARG A 6 -8.60 -20.49 -0.42
N ARG A 7 -9.79 -20.89 -0.89
CA ARG A 7 -10.31 -20.53 -2.21
C ARG A 7 -11.18 -19.27 -2.20
N THR A 8 -11.54 -18.79 -1.00
CA THR A 8 -12.28 -17.54 -0.88
C THR A 8 -11.45 -16.37 -1.41
N PRO A 9 -11.96 -15.60 -2.38
CA PRO A 9 -11.25 -14.45 -2.90
C PRO A 9 -11.18 -13.33 -1.87
N LYS A 10 -10.09 -12.56 -1.94
CA LYS A 10 -9.93 -11.30 -1.20
C LYS A 10 -9.85 -10.16 -2.22
N THR A 11 -10.77 -9.21 -2.15
CA THR A 11 -10.77 -8.02 -3.03
C THR A 11 -10.25 -6.82 -2.27
N PRO A 12 -9.63 -5.83 -2.93
CA PRO A 12 -9.35 -4.56 -2.29
C PRO A 12 -10.65 -3.86 -1.83
N VAL A 13 -10.61 -3.15 -0.70
CA VAL A 13 -11.72 -2.27 -0.24
C VAL A 13 -11.77 -1.00 -1.09
N THR A 14 -10.61 -0.54 -1.54
CA THR A 14 -10.45 0.71 -2.27
C THR A 14 -10.90 0.62 -3.75
N SER A 15 -11.39 1.74 -4.27
CA SER A 15 -11.60 1.98 -5.71
C SER A 15 -10.33 2.45 -6.42
N ALA A 16 -9.24 2.70 -5.68
CA ALA A 16 -7.98 3.14 -6.24
C ALA A 16 -7.33 2.04 -7.09
N LYS A 17 -7.21 2.31 -8.39
CA LYS A 17 -6.56 1.40 -9.36
C LYS A 17 -5.07 1.18 -9.04
N SER A 18 -4.40 2.17 -8.43
CA SER A 18 -2.95 2.14 -8.22
C SER A 18 -2.48 3.02 -7.06
N GLU A 19 -1.46 2.57 -6.32
CA GLU A 19 -0.73 3.39 -5.32
C GLU A 19 0.46 4.14 -5.94
N LYS A 20 0.66 4.04 -7.27
CA LYS A 20 1.83 4.60 -7.95
C LYS A 20 1.99 6.10 -7.67
N ARG A 21 0.89 6.84 -7.61
CA ARG A 21 0.89 8.29 -7.34
C ARG A 21 1.36 8.59 -5.91
N TYR A 22 0.83 7.86 -4.94
CA TYR A 22 1.26 7.94 -3.54
C TYR A 22 2.77 7.70 -3.40
N LYS A 23 3.26 6.57 -3.91
CA LYS A 23 4.70 6.21 -3.86
C LYS A 23 5.57 7.25 -4.57
N ALA A 24 5.15 7.71 -5.74
CA ALA A 24 5.90 8.73 -6.48
C ALA A 24 6.02 10.05 -5.72
N ARG A 25 4.97 10.47 -5.02
CA ARG A 25 4.97 11.68 -4.19
C ARG A 25 5.93 11.52 -3.00
N GLU A 26 5.81 10.44 -2.25
CA GLU A 26 6.65 10.21 -1.06
C GLU A 26 8.14 10.06 -1.42
N HIS A 27 8.47 9.30 -2.47
CA HIS A 27 9.86 9.21 -2.97
C HIS A 27 10.40 10.53 -3.53
N ARG A 28 9.53 11.45 -3.99
CA ARG A 28 9.98 12.79 -4.40
C ARG A 28 10.33 13.63 -3.16
N ARG A 29 9.55 13.53 -2.09
CA ARG A 29 9.82 14.21 -0.81
C ARG A 29 11.12 13.71 -0.19
N GLU A 30 11.31 12.40 -0.15
CA GLU A 30 12.54 11.75 0.31
C GLU A 30 13.75 12.28 -0.46
N ARG A 31 13.73 12.20 -1.80
CA ARG A 31 14.83 12.70 -2.63
C ARG A 31 15.10 14.18 -2.47
N ALA A 32 14.07 15.00 -2.25
CA ALA A 32 14.25 16.43 -2.00
C ALA A 32 14.94 16.69 -0.65
N ALA A 33 14.53 15.98 0.40
CA ALA A 33 15.14 16.10 1.72
C ALA A 33 16.60 15.62 1.73
N VAL A 34 16.88 14.46 1.12
CA VAL A 34 18.24 13.93 0.95
C VAL A 34 19.12 14.92 0.20
N ARG A 35 18.62 15.50 -0.90
CA ARG A 35 19.36 16.52 -1.68
C ARG A 35 19.69 17.75 -0.85
N ALA A 36 18.77 18.21 0.00
CA ALA A 36 19.00 19.34 0.88
C ALA A 36 20.09 19.03 1.91
N SER A 37 19.99 17.89 2.63
CA SER A 37 21.01 17.46 3.60
C SER A 37 22.40 17.32 2.99
N LEU A 38 22.49 16.72 1.79
CA LEU A 38 23.77 16.59 1.08
C LEU A 38 24.36 17.95 0.67
N ALA A 39 23.54 18.95 0.40
CA ALA A 39 24.00 20.30 0.05
C ALA A 39 24.47 21.10 1.27
N THR A 40 23.86 20.89 2.43
CA THR A 40 24.21 21.56 3.69
C THR A 40 25.31 20.83 4.48
N GLY A 41 25.58 19.58 4.14
CA GLY A 41 26.51 18.72 4.88
C GLY A 41 25.90 18.09 6.13
N ASP A 42 24.58 18.15 6.28
CA ASP A 42 23.84 17.56 7.38
C ASP A 42 23.62 16.05 7.17
N ASP A 43 23.27 15.36 8.25
CA ASP A 43 22.89 13.95 8.20
C ASP A 43 21.67 13.72 7.31
N VAL A 44 21.69 12.58 6.62
CA VAL A 44 20.60 12.16 5.73
C VAL A 44 19.41 11.67 6.58
N PRO A 45 18.19 12.18 6.34
CA PRO A 45 17.03 11.78 7.10
C PRO A 45 16.70 10.28 6.89
N PRO A 46 16.31 9.55 7.95
CA PRO A 46 15.97 8.14 7.83
C PRO A 46 14.73 7.92 6.95
N ALA A 47 14.78 6.90 6.09
CA ALA A 47 13.72 6.58 5.12
C ALA A 47 12.33 6.39 5.76
N LYS A 48 12.27 5.96 7.03
CA LYS A 48 11.02 5.78 7.79
C LYS A 48 10.24 7.07 8.05
N LEU A 49 10.84 8.24 7.85
CA LEU A 49 10.14 9.52 7.90
C LEU A 49 9.24 9.76 6.68
N PHE A 50 9.43 9.00 5.60
CA PHE A 50 8.68 9.14 4.36
C PHE A 50 7.69 8.00 4.18
N GLY A 51 6.46 8.33 3.79
CA GLY A 51 5.38 7.38 3.65
C GLY A 51 4.71 6.99 4.98
N ASN A 52 3.41 7.25 5.09
CA ASN A 52 2.54 6.67 6.10
C ASN A 52 1.85 5.41 5.53
N PRO A 53 2.02 4.22 6.14
CA PRO A 53 1.36 2.98 5.69
C PRO A 53 -0.17 3.07 5.59
N TRP A 54 -0.80 3.93 6.40
CA TRP A 54 -2.26 4.11 6.46
C TRP A 54 -2.81 5.14 5.47
N ASN A 55 -1.93 5.93 4.84
CA ASN A 55 -2.34 6.96 3.86
C ASN A 55 -2.22 6.48 2.41
N GLY A 56 -1.92 5.19 2.20
CA GLY A 56 -1.86 4.62 0.86
C GLY A 56 -3.24 4.56 0.21
N ASP A 57 -3.33 4.96 -1.06
CA ASP A 57 -4.61 4.96 -1.81
C ASP A 57 -5.29 3.58 -1.82
N LYS A 58 -4.50 2.50 -1.67
CA LYS A 58 -5.03 1.14 -1.51
C LYS A 58 -5.03 0.70 -0.06
N ASP A 59 -6.04 1.12 0.68
CA ASP A 59 -6.29 0.55 2.00
C ASP A 59 -7.28 -0.63 1.95
N GLY A 60 -7.04 -1.61 2.83
CA GLY A 60 -7.94 -2.71 3.16
C GLY A 60 -8.16 -3.81 2.10
N LYS A 61 -8.47 -5.02 2.59
CA LYS A 61 -8.95 -6.15 1.78
C LYS A 61 -10.26 -6.69 2.36
N LEU A 62 -11.28 -6.85 1.53
CA LEU A 62 -12.53 -7.52 1.85
C LEU A 62 -12.40 -9.02 1.57
N TYR A 63 -12.71 -9.81 2.59
CA TYR A 63 -12.91 -11.24 2.45
C TYR A 63 -14.32 -11.49 1.90
N GLN A 64 -14.45 -12.24 0.80
CA GLN A 64 -15.75 -12.48 0.16
C GLN A 64 -16.20 -13.95 0.29
N PRO A 65 -16.72 -14.38 1.45
CA PRO A 65 -17.11 -15.77 1.69
C PRO A 65 -18.22 -16.28 0.76
N ASP A 66 -19.03 -15.38 0.20
CA ASP A 66 -20.19 -15.72 -0.63
C ASP A 66 -19.88 -15.78 -2.12
N ALA A 67 -18.64 -15.47 -2.52
CA ALA A 67 -18.22 -15.60 -3.90
C ALA A 67 -18.36 -17.07 -4.38
N ALA A 68 -18.77 -17.25 -5.63
CA ALA A 68 -18.97 -18.58 -6.21
C ALA A 68 -17.71 -19.47 -6.12
N SER A 69 -16.53 -18.86 -6.24
CA SER A 69 -15.23 -19.53 -6.09
C SER A 69 -14.92 -20.03 -4.67
N ALA A 70 -15.62 -19.52 -3.65
CA ALA A 70 -15.45 -19.95 -2.26
C ALA A 70 -16.18 -21.27 -1.95
N ARG A 71 -17.13 -21.67 -2.80
CA ARG A 71 -17.89 -22.93 -2.65
C ARG A 71 -17.00 -24.11 -3.09
N ARG A 72 -16.91 -25.16 -2.27
CA ARG A 72 -16.33 -26.44 -2.73
C ARG A 72 -17.38 -27.14 -3.58
N LYS A 73 -16.97 -27.59 -4.77
CA LYS A 73 -17.74 -28.51 -5.62
C LYS A 73 -17.81 -29.87 -4.95
#